data_AF-A0A661VCK1-F1
#
_entry.id   AF-A0A661VCK1-F1
#
_cell.length_a   1.000
_cell.length_b   1.000
_cell.length_c   1.000
_cell.angle_alpha   90.00
_cell.angle_beta   90.00
_cell.angle_gamma   90.00
#
_symmetry.space_group_name_H-M   'P 1'
#
loop_
_entity.id
_entity.type
_entity.pdbx_description
1 polymer ?
#
loop_
_entity_poly.entity_id
_entity_poly.type
_entity_poly.pdbx_seq_one_letter_code
_entity_poly.pdbx_strand_id
1 'polypeptide(L)'
;MSQTEIERAPGRDNYETQIGGVSGPVHSGRGDIVHVEKIELAATRAADALQRALSTDEETRAQLLEALRQLSTLQAQLGEWKELHHILHEVLTTFSPFYADLRALNHIELEAVEWRALLRGWRSCQTEVDRLMDFESSVEHIRQSLRREEVPAARPDWGTRIASLQREVEDRLREKKCSIEGLVDLADEFERACDCYLTLADWELRRVVEKVQRLYTLIIGGLL
;
A
#
# COMPACT_ATOMS: atom_id res chain seq x y z
N MET A 1 11.75 -12.17 -66.74
CA MET A 1 12.28 -10.80 -66.93
C MET A 1 11.78 -9.95 -65.77
N SER A 2 12.71 -9.25 -65.12
CA SER A 2 12.56 -8.24 -64.03
C SER A 2 12.03 -8.80 -62.69
N GLN A 3 12.82 -9.12 -61.66
CA GLN A 3 13.88 -8.42 -60.91
C GLN A 3 13.46 -7.12 -60.17
N THR A 4 13.27 -7.30 -58.87
CA THR A 4 13.61 -6.46 -57.68
C THR A 4 13.38 -7.42 -56.50
N GLU A 5 14.32 -8.01 -55.74
CA GLU A 5 15.55 -7.52 -55.07
C GLU A 5 15.29 -6.20 -54.34
N ILE A 6 15.48 -5.99 -53.03
CA ILE A 6 16.15 -6.61 -51.86
C ILE A 6 15.40 -5.96 -50.65
N GLU A 7 15.14 -6.58 -49.48
CA GLU A 7 16.08 -6.57 -48.36
C GLU A 7 15.63 -7.43 -47.15
N ARG A 8 16.64 -8.09 -46.57
CA ARG A 8 16.76 -9.02 -45.44
C ARG A 8 15.99 -8.62 -44.16
N ALA A 9 15.21 -9.52 -43.53
CA ALA A 9 15.55 -10.60 -42.57
C ALA A 9 15.55 -10.11 -41.09
N PRO A 10 15.50 -10.97 -40.04
CA PRO A 10 15.13 -12.40 -39.95
C PRO A 10 14.10 -12.73 -38.84
N GLY A 11 13.53 -13.94 -38.91
CA GLY A 11 13.31 -14.87 -37.80
C GLY A 11 12.53 -14.41 -36.55
N ARG A 12 11.27 -14.84 -36.45
CA ARG A 12 10.62 -15.10 -35.16
C ARG A 12 10.15 -16.55 -35.11
N ASP A 13 11.11 -17.45 -35.18
CA ASP A 13 10.98 -18.80 -34.64
C ASP A 13 11.74 -18.82 -33.32
N ASN A 14 11.03 -18.72 -32.20
CA ASN A 14 11.58 -18.98 -30.88
C ASN A 14 10.79 -20.14 -30.27
N TYR A 15 11.31 -21.34 -30.48
CA TYR A 15 10.96 -22.52 -29.70
C TYR A 15 11.76 -22.52 -28.39
N GLU A 16 11.02 -22.72 -27.30
CA GLU A 16 11.38 -23.33 -26.01
C GLU A 16 12.47 -22.76 -25.08
N THR A 17 11.98 -22.20 -23.96
CA THR A 17 12.10 -22.69 -22.57
C THR A 17 13.43 -22.58 -21.78
N GLN A 18 13.33 -21.80 -20.69
CA GLN A 18 14.05 -21.83 -19.39
C GLN A 18 15.53 -21.35 -19.35
N ILE A 19 16.01 -20.54 -18.40
CA ILE A 19 15.61 -20.26 -17.00
C ILE A 19 15.92 -18.79 -16.64
N GLY A 20 15.04 -18.16 -15.87
CA GLY A 20 15.42 -17.11 -14.90
C GLY A 20 14.98 -15.69 -15.26
N GLY A 21 14.16 -15.11 -14.37
CA GLY A 21 13.97 -13.66 -14.25
C GLY A 21 12.82 -13.06 -15.07
N VAL A 22 11.64 -13.06 -14.45
CA VAL A 22 10.42 -12.29 -14.76
C VAL A 22 10.60 -11.14 -15.77
N SER A 23 9.84 -11.17 -16.88
CA SER A 23 9.44 -9.93 -17.57
C SER A 23 8.12 -10.10 -18.32
N GLY A 24 7.12 -9.34 -17.86
CA GLY A 24 5.80 -9.16 -18.47
C GLY A 24 5.13 -7.91 -17.87
N PRO A 25 4.37 -7.13 -18.64
CA PRO A 25 4.20 -5.69 -18.44
C PRO A 25 3.11 -5.38 -17.40
N VAL A 26 3.46 -4.63 -16.35
CA VAL A 26 2.49 -4.09 -15.40
C VAL A 26 2.29 -2.60 -15.69
N HIS A 27 1.11 -2.33 -16.27
CA HIS A 27 0.33 -1.11 -16.19
C HIS A 27 0.92 0.21 -16.74
N SER A 28 0.36 0.59 -17.89
CA SER A 28 0.14 1.97 -18.32
C SER A 28 -0.88 2.65 -17.38
N GLY A 29 -0.40 3.22 -16.28
CA GLY A 29 -1.14 4.14 -15.42
C GLY A 29 -0.39 5.47 -15.35
N ARG A 30 -1.06 6.58 -15.66
CA ARG A 30 -0.51 7.94 -15.62
C ARG A 30 -0.37 8.43 -14.17
N GLY A 31 0.49 7.79 -13.41
CA GLY A 31 1.02 8.28 -12.14
C GLY A 31 2.52 8.50 -12.31
N ASP A 32 3.05 9.61 -11.83
CA ASP A 32 4.49 9.83 -11.81
C ASP A 32 5.16 8.64 -11.11
N ILE A 33 5.85 7.82 -11.92
CA ILE A 33 6.64 6.71 -11.43
C ILE A 33 7.79 7.34 -10.66
N VAL A 34 7.64 7.45 -9.34
CA VAL A 34 8.74 7.79 -8.46
C VAL A 34 9.68 6.59 -8.49
N HIS A 35 10.61 6.61 -9.42
CA HIS A 35 11.63 5.57 -9.58
C HIS A 35 12.37 5.43 -8.24
N VAL A 36 12.17 4.30 -7.56
CA VAL A 36 12.89 3.93 -6.34
C VAL A 36 14.40 4.06 -6.53
N GLU A 37 14.89 3.77 -7.74
CA GLU A 37 16.28 3.97 -8.16
C GLU A 37 16.76 5.44 -8.11
N LYS A 38 15.87 6.42 -8.35
CA LYS A 38 16.23 7.86 -8.20
C LYS A 38 16.32 8.27 -6.74
N ILE A 39 15.52 7.66 -5.86
CA ILE A 39 15.58 7.88 -4.41
C ILE A 39 16.85 7.23 -3.84
N GLU A 40 17.17 6.00 -4.24
CA GLU A 40 18.41 5.32 -3.84
C GLU A 40 19.65 6.07 -4.32
N LEU A 41 19.68 6.51 -5.58
CA LEU A 41 20.79 7.29 -6.11
C LEU A 41 20.93 8.66 -5.42
N ALA A 42 19.82 9.30 -5.04
CA ALA A 42 19.85 10.52 -4.25
C ALA A 42 20.35 10.26 -2.81
N ALA A 43 19.99 9.12 -2.21
CA ALA A 43 20.48 8.71 -0.90
C ALA A 43 21.98 8.40 -0.92
N THR A 44 22.50 7.72 -1.95
CA THR A 44 23.94 7.45 -2.09
C THR A 44 24.74 8.72 -2.33
N ARG A 45 24.25 9.63 -3.18
CA ARG A 45 24.92 10.92 -3.44
C ARG A 45 24.90 11.84 -2.22
N ALA A 46 23.81 11.80 -1.43
CA ALA A 46 23.76 12.48 -0.16
C ALA A 46 24.77 11.87 0.83
N ALA A 47 24.85 10.54 0.94
CA ALA A 47 25.83 9.87 1.79
C ALA A 47 27.29 10.25 1.42
N ASP A 48 27.62 10.28 0.12
CA ASP A 48 28.96 10.67 -0.35
C ASP A 48 29.29 12.16 -0.14
N ALA A 49 28.28 13.04 -0.19
CA ALA A 49 28.43 14.47 0.10
C ALA A 49 28.58 14.71 1.62
N LEU A 50 27.80 13.97 2.42
CA LEU A 50 27.89 13.95 3.88
C LEU A 50 29.26 13.44 4.35
N GLN A 51 29.78 12.38 3.74
CA GLN A 51 31.07 11.79 4.09
C GLN A 51 32.26 12.73 3.81
N ARG A 52 32.11 13.66 2.86
CA ARG A 52 33.08 14.72 2.57
C ARG A 52 32.92 15.97 3.44
N ALA A 53 31.72 16.27 3.92
CA ALA A 53 31.44 17.41 4.81
C ALA A 53 31.80 17.13 6.29
N LEU A 54 31.97 15.86 6.68
CA LEU A 54 32.26 15.42 8.05
C LEU A 54 33.66 15.80 8.59
N SER A 55 34.48 16.56 7.87
CA SER A 55 35.80 17.01 8.33
C SER A 55 35.83 18.51 8.60
N THR A 56 35.45 18.94 9.81
CA THR A 56 36.21 19.87 10.71
C THR A 56 35.35 20.58 11.76
N ASP A 57 34.03 20.67 11.60
CA ASP A 57 33.14 21.37 12.55
C ASP A 57 32.21 20.42 13.32
N GLU A 58 32.26 20.49 14.65
CA GLU A 58 31.53 19.62 15.58
C GLU A 58 30.02 19.91 15.55
N GLU A 59 29.64 21.19 15.37
CA GLU A 59 28.25 21.62 15.31
C GLU A 59 27.59 21.16 14.01
N THR A 60 28.24 21.37 12.87
CA THR A 60 27.81 20.86 11.57
C THR A 60 27.68 19.34 11.58
N ARG A 61 28.64 18.62 12.19
CA ARG A 61 28.55 17.16 12.36
C ARG A 61 27.33 16.73 13.18
N ALA A 62 27.05 17.41 14.28
CA ALA A 62 25.90 17.09 15.13
C ALA A 62 24.56 17.31 14.39
N GLN A 63 24.44 18.43 13.67
CA GLN A 63 23.25 18.74 12.86
C GLN A 63 23.04 17.70 11.74
N LEU A 64 24.13 17.27 11.11
CA LEU A 64 24.12 16.28 10.04
C LEU A 64 23.68 14.89 10.55
N LEU A 65 24.19 14.47 11.71
CA LEU A 65 23.82 13.21 12.36
C LEU A 65 22.34 13.21 12.77
N GLU A 66 21.83 14.33 13.28
CA GLU A 66 20.42 14.46 13.60
C GLU A 66 19.55 14.42 12.34
N ALA A 67 19.96 15.08 11.26
CA ALA A 67 19.24 15.03 9.98
C ALA A 67 19.20 13.60 9.40
N LEU A 68 20.31 12.85 9.48
CA LEU A 68 20.35 11.43 9.10
C LEU A 68 19.39 10.57 9.94
N ARG A 69 19.34 10.80 11.26
CA ARG A 69 18.42 10.09 12.16
C ARG A 69 16.96 10.38 11.83
N GLN A 70 16.64 11.63 11.50
CA GLN A 70 15.30 12.03 11.07
C GLN A 70 14.93 11.42 9.72
N LEU A 71 15.85 11.41 8.75
CA LEU A 71 15.64 10.75 7.45
C LEU A 71 15.41 9.25 7.60
N SER A 72 16.21 8.57 8.41
CA SER A 72 16.03 7.14 8.70
C SER A 72 14.65 6.85 9.31
N THR A 73 14.20 7.69 10.25
CA THR A 73 12.85 7.56 10.85
C THR A 73 11.75 7.78 9.81
N LEU A 74 11.87 8.81 8.96
CA LEU A 74 10.89 9.10 7.91
C LEU A 74 10.86 8.01 6.84
N GLN A 75 12.00 7.43 6.48
CA GLN A 75 12.06 6.31 5.55
C GLN A 75 11.35 5.08 6.10
N ALA A 76 11.52 4.78 7.39
CA ALA A 76 10.81 3.68 8.03
C ALA A 76 9.29 3.93 8.09
N GLN A 77 8.87 5.17 8.40
CA GLN A 77 7.45 5.57 8.33
C GLN A 77 6.89 5.43 6.91
N LEU A 78 7.64 5.85 5.88
CA LEU A 78 7.23 5.71 4.49
C LEU A 78 7.00 4.24 4.12
N GLY A 79 7.89 3.36 4.57
CA GLY A 79 7.77 1.91 4.37
C GLY A 79 6.49 1.36 5.01
N GLU A 80 6.25 1.67 6.28
CA GLU A 80 5.05 1.21 6.99
C GLU A 80 3.75 1.78 6.39
N TRP A 81 3.69 3.06 6.04
CA TRP A 81 2.50 3.66 5.43
C TRP A 81 2.20 3.08 4.05
N LYS A 82 3.25 2.76 3.27
CA LYS A 82 3.11 2.12 1.96
C LYS A 82 2.58 0.69 2.09
N GLU A 83 3.08 -0.05 3.08
CA GLU A 83 2.60 -1.41 3.35
C GLU A 83 1.13 -1.38 3.81
N LEU A 84 0.75 -0.45 4.70
CA LEU A 84 -0.64 -0.27 5.10
C LEU A 84 -1.55 0.03 3.91
N HIS A 85 -1.17 1.01 3.07
CA HIS A 85 -1.89 1.35 1.86
C HIS A 85 -2.06 0.12 0.95
N HIS A 86 -0.98 -0.64 0.73
CA HIS A 86 -1.01 -1.83 -0.11
C HIS A 86 -1.97 -2.89 0.45
N ILE A 87 -1.90 -3.20 1.74
CA ILE A 87 -2.78 -4.19 2.37
C ILE A 87 -4.25 -3.74 2.28
N LEU A 88 -4.55 -2.48 2.58
CA LEU A 88 -5.93 -1.95 2.48
C LEU A 88 -6.46 -2.01 1.04
N HIS A 89 -5.62 -1.74 0.06
CA HIS A 89 -5.98 -1.87 -1.35
C HIS A 89 -6.27 -3.33 -1.74
N GLU A 90 -5.49 -4.30 -1.26
CA GLU A 90 -5.74 -5.73 -1.48
C GLU A 90 -7.04 -6.19 -0.78
N VAL A 91 -7.32 -5.71 0.44
CA VAL A 91 -8.61 -5.95 1.12
C VAL A 91 -9.78 -5.48 0.26
N LEU A 92 -9.74 -4.24 -0.24
CA LEU A 92 -10.81 -3.71 -1.11
C LEU A 92 -10.92 -4.46 -2.44
N THR A 93 -9.79 -4.81 -3.04
CA THR A 93 -9.74 -5.54 -4.33
C THR A 93 -10.32 -6.95 -4.19
N THR A 94 -9.99 -7.65 -3.11
CA THR A 94 -10.52 -8.99 -2.82
C THR A 94 -11.96 -8.97 -2.33
N PHE A 95 -12.40 -7.88 -1.69
CA PHE A 95 -13.78 -7.64 -1.27
C PHE A 95 -14.72 -7.31 -2.44
N SER A 96 -14.24 -6.59 -3.46
CA SER A 96 -15.05 -6.06 -4.56
C SER A 96 -15.96 -7.09 -5.26
N PRO A 97 -15.51 -8.32 -5.60
CA PRO A 97 -16.38 -9.32 -6.21
C PRO A 97 -17.55 -9.73 -5.31
N PHE A 98 -17.28 -9.96 -4.02
CA PHE A 98 -18.33 -10.28 -3.05
C PHE A 98 -19.35 -9.15 -2.94
N TYR A 99 -18.87 -7.91 -2.89
CA TYR A 99 -19.73 -6.74 -2.77
C TYR A 99 -20.61 -6.54 -4.01
N ALA A 100 -20.05 -6.72 -5.20
CA ALA A 100 -20.79 -6.66 -6.46
C ALA A 100 -21.89 -7.73 -6.54
N ASP A 101 -21.57 -8.98 -6.17
CA ASP A 101 -22.54 -10.08 -6.12
C ASP A 101 -23.64 -9.80 -5.09
N LEU A 102 -23.28 -9.31 -3.91
CA LEU A 102 -24.23 -8.96 -2.85
C LEU A 102 -25.19 -7.84 -3.30
N ARG A 103 -24.66 -6.78 -3.93
CA ARG A 103 -25.46 -5.67 -4.48
C ARG A 103 -26.40 -6.13 -5.60
N ALA A 104 -25.98 -7.06 -6.44
CA ALA A 104 -26.82 -7.62 -7.51
C ALA A 104 -28.00 -8.45 -6.96
N LEU A 105 -27.85 -9.02 -5.76
CA LEU A 105 -28.86 -9.82 -5.08
C LEU A 105 -29.77 -8.98 -4.17
N ASN A 106 -29.49 -7.69 -4.01
CA ASN A 106 -30.36 -6.76 -3.30
C ASN A 106 -31.72 -6.75 -4.02
N HIS A 107 -32.79 -7.15 -3.33
CA HIS A 107 -34.16 -7.34 -3.83
C HIS A 107 -34.53 -8.73 -4.40
N ILE A 108 -33.67 -9.74 -4.28
CA ILE A 108 -33.98 -11.12 -4.70
C ILE A 108 -34.05 -12.04 -3.46
N GLU A 109 -35.01 -12.96 -3.42
CA GLU A 109 -34.99 -14.06 -2.44
C GLU A 109 -33.85 -15.02 -2.78
N LEU A 110 -32.89 -15.16 -1.86
CA LEU A 110 -31.74 -16.02 -2.06
C LEU A 110 -32.10 -17.50 -1.88
N GLU A 111 -31.61 -18.35 -2.79
CA GLU A 111 -31.55 -19.77 -2.53
C GLU A 111 -30.23 -20.16 -1.84
N ALA A 112 -30.16 -21.43 -1.44
CA ALA A 112 -29.00 -21.97 -0.72
C ALA A 112 -27.72 -22.02 -1.59
N VAL A 113 -27.80 -21.87 -2.91
CA VAL A 113 -26.65 -21.91 -3.82
C VAL A 113 -25.97 -20.54 -3.86
N GLU A 114 -26.73 -19.47 -3.99
CA GLU A 114 -26.29 -18.07 -3.98
C GLU A 114 -25.63 -17.75 -2.65
N TRP A 115 -26.23 -18.20 -1.54
CA TRP A 115 -25.65 -18.03 -0.21
C TRP A 115 -24.27 -18.68 -0.06
N ARG A 116 -24.09 -19.87 -0.64
CA ARG A 116 -22.79 -20.56 -0.67
C ARG A 116 -21.80 -19.90 -1.61
N ALA A 117 -22.25 -19.20 -2.66
CA ALA A 117 -21.39 -18.41 -3.52
C ALA A 117 -20.86 -17.18 -2.78
N LEU A 118 -21.75 -16.43 -2.11
CA LEU A 118 -21.38 -15.28 -1.28
C LEU A 118 -20.38 -15.65 -0.18
N LEU A 119 -20.63 -16.73 0.56
CA LEU A 119 -19.71 -17.25 1.58
C LEU A 119 -18.33 -17.61 1.01
N ARG A 120 -18.25 -18.06 -0.25
CA ARG A 120 -16.96 -18.36 -0.90
C ARG A 120 -16.24 -17.10 -1.34
N GLY A 121 -16.95 -16.14 -1.93
CA GLY A 121 -16.39 -14.85 -2.31
C GLY A 121 -15.82 -14.09 -1.11
N TRP A 122 -16.50 -14.17 0.03
CA TRP A 122 -16.06 -13.55 1.28
C TRP A 122 -14.72 -14.07 1.82
N ARG A 123 -14.42 -15.37 1.65
CA ARG A 123 -13.19 -15.98 2.21
C ARG A 123 -11.90 -15.39 1.67
N SER A 124 -11.91 -14.85 0.45
CA SER A 124 -10.73 -14.18 -0.12
C SER A 124 -10.39 -12.89 0.62
N CYS A 125 -11.41 -12.14 1.07
CA CYS A 125 -11.22 -10.94 1.88
C CYS A 125 -10.65 -11.25 3.27
N GLN A 126 -11.01 -12.38 3.86
CA GLN A 126 -10.57 -12.79 5.20
C GLN A 126 -9.04 -12.88 5.30
N THR A 127 -8.37 -13.45 4.30
CA THR A 127 -6.90 -13.58 4.30
C THR A 127 -6.19 -12.23 4.35
N GLU A 128 -6.69 -11.23 3.62
CA GLU A 128 -6.07 -9.90 3.62
C GLU A 128 -6.38 -9.12 4.91
N VAL A 129 -7.55 -9.33 5.52
CA VAL A 129 -7.86 -8.75 6.84
C VAL A 129 -6.99 -9.36 7.94
N ASP A 130 -6.69 -10.67 7.88
CA ASP A 130 -5.74 -11.30 8.79
C ASP A 130 -4.33 -10.71 8.63
N ARG A 131 -3.88 -10.48 7.38
CA ARG A 131 -2.61 -9.78 7.10
C ARG A 131 -2.60 -8.36 7.65
N LEU A 132 -3.72 -7.63 7.56
CA LEU A 132 -3.86 -6.30 8.15
C LEU A 132 -3.72 -6.31 9.68
N MET A 133 -4.31 -7.32 10.34
CA MET A 133 -4.18 -7.52 11.78
C MET A 133 -2.74 -7.82 12.20
N ASP A 134 -2.06 -8.71 11.47
CA ASP A 134 -0.65 -9.03 11.71
C ASP A 134 0.23 -7.79 11.54
N PHE A 135 0.02 -7.03 10.47
CA PHE A 135 0.72 -5.76 10.24
C PHE A 135 0.44 -4.73 11.35
N GLU A 136 -0.83 -4.57 11.76
CA GLU A 136 -1.21 -3.70 12.88
C GLU A 136 -0.45 -4.09 14.14
N SER A 137 -0.16 -5.36 14.37
CA SER A 137 0.61 -5.84 15.53
C SER A 137 2.10 -5.47 15.45
N SER A 138 2.71 -5.52 14.26
CA SER A 138 4.14 -5.32 14.02
C SER A 138 4.57 -3.87 13.79
N VAL A 139 3.63 -2.97 13.47
CA VAL A 139 3.95 -1.58 13.10
C VAL A 139 4.57 -0.77 14.26
N GLU A 140 5.74 -0.17 14.08
CA GLU A 140 6.45 0.54 15.15
C GLU A 140 6.53 2.04 14.88
N HIS A 141 6.92 2.44 13.68
CA HIS A 141 7.26 3.83 13.37
C HIS A 141 6.03 4.72 13.20
N ILE A 142 4.93 4.22 12.66
CA ILE A 142 3.63 4.90 12.64
C ILE A 142 3.14 5.11 14.07
N ARG A 143 3.20 4.09 14.93
CA ARG A 143 2.81 4.23 16.35
C ARG A 143 3.64 5.29 17.07
N GLN A 144 4.95 5.31 16.83
CA GLN A 144 5.83 6.32 17.42
C GLN A 144 5.52 7.72 16.91
N SER A 145 5.15 7.87 15.64
CA SER A 145 4.79 9.16 15.04
C SER A 145 3.53 9.75 15.66
N LEU A 146 2.49 8.94 15.83
CA LEU A 146 1.21 9.34 16.39
C LEU A 146 1.30 9.71 17.88
N ARG A 147 2.23 9.09 18.63
CA ARG A 147 2.47 9.42 20.05
C ARG A 147 3.19 10.76 20.28
N ARG A 148 3.93 11.26 19.27
CA ARG A 148 4.66 12.55 19.41
C ARG A 148 3.76 13.76 19.20
N GLU A 149 2.63 13.59 18.54
CA GLU A 149 1.60 14.62 18.46
C GLU A 149 0.79 14.54 19.76
N GLU A 150 0.81 15.60 20.58
CA GLU A 150 0.30 15.69 21.97
C GLU A 150 -1.19 15.35 22.19
N VAL A 151 -1.86 14.82 21.17
CA VAL A 151 -3.16 14.17 21.30
C VAL A 151 -2.92 12.83 22.02
N PRO A 152 -3.75 12.40 22.98
CA PRO A 152 -3.76 11.01 23.43
C PRO A 152 -4.21 10.16 22.23
N ALA A 153 -3.27 9.89 21.32
CA ALA A 153 -3.55 9.21 20.08
C ALA A 153 -3.95 7.79 20.47
N ALA A 154 -5.24 7.50 20.26
CA ALA A 154 -5.72 6.14 20.24
C ALA A 154 -4.75 5.33 19.37
N ARG A 155 -4.39 4.14 19.87
CA ARG A 155 -3.57 3.19 19.10
C ARG A 155 -4.20 3.07 17.70
N PRO A 156 -3.40 2.93 16.63
CA PRO A 156 -3.90 2.41 15.36
C PRO A 156 -4.90 1.29 15.62
N ASP A 157 -6.13 1.50 15.18
CA ASP A 157 -7.26 0.58 15.37
C ASP A 157 -7.82 0.08 14.04
N TRP A 158 -7.16 0.41 12.91
CA TRP A 158 -7.61 0.05 11.58
C TRP A 158 -7.81 -1.44 11.42
N GLY A 159 -6.87 -2.25 11.91
CA GLY A 159 -6.94 -3.71 11.81
C GLY A 159 -8.07 -4.21 12.68
N THR A 160 -8.07 -3.80 13.94
CA THR A 160 -9.09 -4.21 14.92
C THR A 160 -10.51 -3.84 14.49
N ARG A 161 -10.72 -2.64 13.92
CA ARG A 161 -12.01 -2.15 13.43
C ARG A 161 -12.47 -2.86 12.16
N ILE A 162 -11.58 -3.07 11.20
CA ILE A 162 -11.91 -3.80 9.97
C ILE A 162 -12.20 -5.27 10.31
N ALA A 163 -11.42 -5.88 11.20
CA ALA A 163 -11.67 -7.25 11.67
C ALA A 163 -12.97 -7.39 12.47
N SER A 164 -13.41 -6.37 13.21
CA SER A 164 -14.72 -6.42 13.88
C SER A 164 -15.85 -6.43 12.85
N LEU A 165 -15.79 -5.55 11.85
CA LEU A 165 -16.77 -5.51 10.76
C LEU A 165 -16.78 -6.81 9.95
N GLN A 166 -15.61 -7.39 9.70
CA GLN A 166 -15.49 -8.68 9.06
C GLN A 166 -16.25 -9.77 9.83
N ARG A 167 -16.05 -9.86 11.15
CA ARG A 167 -16.74 -10.85 11.99
C ARG A 167 -18.25 -10.65 11.97
N GLU A 168 -18.72 -9.41 12.00
CA GLU A 168 -20.14 -9.11 11.89
C GLU A 168 -20.72 -9.58 10.56
N VAL A 169 -20.03 -9.33 9.44
CA VAL A 169 -20.43 -9.86 8.12
C VAL A 169 -20.45 -11.39 8.13
N GLU A 170 -19.43 -12.05 8.69
CA GLU A 170 -19.38 -13.52 8.78
C GLU A 170 -20.52 -14.11 9.61
N ASP A 171 -20.83 -13.51 10.75
CA ASP A 171 -21.89 -13.96 11.63
C ASP A 171 -23.24 -13.83 10.94
N ARG A 172 -23.48 -12.71 10.26
CA ARG A 172 -24.68 -12.51 9.42
C ARG A 172 -24.76 -13.50 8.27
N LEU A 173 -23.65 -13.79 7.60
CA LEU A 173 -23.57 -14.81 6.55
C LEU A 173 -23.81 -16.24 7.08
N ARG A 174 -23.70 -16.49 8.38
CA ARG A 174 -23.98 -17.81 8.98
C ARG A 174 -25.42 -17.91 9.50
N GLU A 175 -26.05 -16.79 9.83
CA GLU A 175 -27.44 -16.75 10.28
C GLU A 175 -28.41 -17.05 9.12
N LYS A 176 -29.15 -18.16 9.21
CA LYS A 176 -30.18 -18.58 8.22
C LYS A 176 -31.35 -17.60 8.00
N LYS A 177 -31.37 -16.45 8.70
CA LYS A 177 -32.43 -15.42 8.64
C LYS A 177 -31.86 -14.01 8.44
N CYS A 178 -30.66 -13.88 7.89
CA CYS A 178 -30.10 -12.57 7.58
C CYS A 178 -30.91 -11.89 6.47
N SER A 179 -31.27 -10.61 6.66
CA SER A 179 -31.81 -9.77 5.59
C SER A 179 -30.68 -9.31 4.68
N ILE A 180 -30.89 -9.38 3.37
CA ILE A 180 -29.89 -8.92 2.39
C ILE A 180 -29.59 -7.44 2.55
N GLU A 181 -30.61 -6.64 2.83
CA GLU A 181 -30.44 -5.20 3.09
C GLU A 181 -29.48 -4.92 4.26
N GLY A 182 -29.63 -5.64 5.37
CA GLY A 182 -28.72 -5.48 6.52
C GLY A 182 -27.29 -5.97 6.23
N LEU A 183 -27.15 -6.96 5.35
CA LEU A 183 -25.83 -7.43 4.90
C LEU A 183 -25.17 -6.41 3.96
N VAL A 184 -25.95 -5.76 3.09
CA VAL A 184 -25.48 -4.66 2.23
C VAL A 184 -25.03 -3.47 3.09
N ASP A 185 -25.80 -3.08 4.11
CA ASP A 185 -25.43 -1.98 5.00
C ASP A 185 -24.10 -2.23 5.74
N LEU A 186 -23.88 -3.46 6.21
CA LEU A 186 -22.63 -3.85 6.84
C LEU A 186 -21.46 -3.87 5.85
N ALA A 187 -21.70 -4.34 4.62
CA ALA A 187 -20.71 -4.35 3.56
C ALA A 187 -20.32 -2.91 3.16
N ASP A 188 -21.28 -1.99 3.10
CA ASP A 188 -21.03 -0.55 2.89
C ASP A 188 -20.21 0.06 4.03
N GLU A 189 -20.47 -0.33 5.29
CA GLU A 189 -19.69 0.13 6.43
C GLU A 189 -18.25 -0.39 6.39
N PHE A 190 -18.07 -1.65 6.01
CA PHE A 190 -16.76 -2.26 5.80
C PHE A 190 -15.95 -1.53 4.71
N GLU A 191 -16.55 -1.29 3.54
CA GLU A 191 -15.93 -0.55 2.43
C GLU A 191 -15.53 0.86 2.87
N ARG A 192 -16.46 1.60 3.49
CA ARG A 192 -16.19 2.96 4.00
C ARG A 192 -15.05 3.00 5.00
N ALA A 193 -14.97 2.02 5.90
CA ALA A 193 -13.88 1.94 6.87
C ALA A 193 -12.53 1.76 6.16
N CYS A 194 -12.45 0.83 5.20
CA CYS A 194 -11.24 0.61 4.41
C CYS A 194 -10.82 1.87 3.63
N ASP A 195 -11.75 2.53 2.94
CA ASP A 195 -11.49 3.76 2.19
C ASP A 195 -11.01 4.92 3.08
N CYS A 196 -11.57 5.05 4.28
CA CYS A 196 -11.13 6.06 5.24
C CYS A 196 -9.68 5.86 5.65
N TYR A 197 -9.29 4.62 5.96
CA TYR A 197 -7.90 4.31 6.33
C TYR A 197 -6.94 4.35 5.13
N LEU A 198 -7.41 4.02 3.92
CA LEU A 198 -6.64 4.17 2.68
C LEU A 198 -6.33 5.66 2.44
N THR A 199 -7.34 6.51 2.56
CA THR A 199 -7.20 7.97 2.44
C THR A 199 -6.24 8.54 3.48
N LEU A 200 -6.30 8.04 4.72
CA LEU A 200 -5.36 8.41 5.78
C LEU A 200 -3.92 8.03 5.40
N ALA A 201 -3.72 6.79 4.92
CA ALA A 201 -2.40 6.32 4.51
C ALA A 201 -1.83 7.18 3.37
N ASP A 202 -2.65 7.52 2.37
CA ASP A 202 -2.27 8.42 1.27
C ASP A 202 -1.87 9.82 1.76
N TRP A 203 -2.64 10.37 2.69
CA TRP A 203 -2.34 11.69 3.27
C TRP A 203 -1.01 11.68 4.03
N GLU A 204 -0.79 10.65 4.84
CA GLU A 204 0.45 10.50 5.61
C GLU A 204 1.67 10.21 4.72
N LEU A 205 1.52 9.42 3.64
CA LEU A 205 2.57 9.23 2.64
C LEU A 205 3.02 10.57 2.05
N ARG A 206 2.07 11.42 1.63
CA ARG A 206 2.38 12.77 1.10
C ARG A 206 3.08 13.62 2.15
N ARG A 207 2.59 13.59 3.39
CA ARG A 207 3.15 14.34 4.52
C ARG A 207 4.58 13.91 4.84
N VAL A 208 4.88 12.61 4.80
CA VAL A 208 6.24 12.08 5.00
C VAL A 208 7.16 12.52 3.86
N VAL A 209 6.70 12.45 2.60
CA VAL A 209 7.47 12.94 1.45
C VAL A 209 7.79 14.43 1.56
N GLU A 210 6.83 15.27 1.98
CA GLU A 210 7.07 16.69 2.22
C GLU A 210 8.13 16.92 3.31
N LYS A 211 8.09 16.16 4.41
CA LYS A 211 9.11 16.24 5.48
C LYS A 211 10.49 15.85 4.96
N VAL A 212 10.58 14.80 4.15
CA VAL A 212 11.84 14.37 3.51
C VAL A 212 12.39 15.45 2.58
N GLN A 213 11.55 16.06 1.73
CA GLN A 213 11.96 17.15 0.85
C GLN A 213 12.46 18.38 1.61
N ARG A 214 11.81 18.75 2.72
CA ARG A 214 12.26 19.84 3.60
C ARG A 214 13.62 19.54 4.20
N LEU A 215 13.84 18.32 4.69
CA LEU A 215 15.14 17.91 5.24
C LEU A 215 16.25 17.92 4.19
N TYR A 216 15.97 17.42 2.98
CA TYR A 216 16.94 17.51 1.87
C TYR A 216 17.29 18.95 1.52
N THR A 217 16.29 19.85 1.51
CA THR A 217 16.51 21.28 1.24
C THR A 217 17.36 21.91 2.33
N LEU A 218 17.14 21.56 3.60
CA LEU A 218 17.94 22.05 4.73
C LEU A 218 19.38 21.54 4.67
N ILE A 219 19.59 20.25 4.36
CA ILE A 219 20.93 19.66 4.25
C ILE A 219 21.68 20.31 3.08
N ILE A 220 21.07 20.40 1.89
CA ILE A 220 21.72 20.95 0.70
C ILE A 220 21.92 22.47 0.84
N GLY A 221 20.93 23.18 1.38
CA GLY A 221 20.98 24.63 1.57
C GLY A 221 21.90 25.07 2.71
N GLY A 222 22.15 24.21 3.70
CA GLY A 222 23.14 24.45 4.76
C GLY A 222 24.58 24.00 4.39
N LEU A 223 24.74 23.31 3.27
CA LEU A 223 26.04 22.89 2.73
C LEU A 223 26.62 23.87 1.67
N LEU A 224 25.85 24.90 1.29
CA LEU A 224 26.26 26.00 0.39
C LEU A 224 26.60 27.27 1.18
#